data_AF-A0A651F4K5-F1
#
_entry.id   AF-A0A651F4K5-F1
#
_cell.length_a   1.000
_cell.length_b   1.000
_cell.length_c   1.000
_cell.angle_alpha   90.00
_cell.angle_beta   90.00
_cell.angle_gamma   90.00
#
_symmetry.space_group_name_H-M   'P 1'
#
loop_
_entity.id
_entity.type
_entity.pdbx_description
1 polymer ?
#
loop_
_entity_poly.entity_id
_entity_poly.type
_entity_poly.pdbx_seq_one_letter_code
_entity_poly.pdbx_strand_id
1 'polypeptide(L)'
;MEFLFSKDVREIIRKLRADNALNELALQNLTRYFQGWAVKAVGIILFPLLFILLGMEGKFPWLLAGVFAVSLLTLFVYEIRTLPQKIIPLFFQGNYVEGIVDREYRNTGYVGSATWGVYYHYSVNGKQFRQKLKNVPNIFWLRHYKKNEPIRVFFDQKNPENSIPDIQNLGAFFNLVKER
;
A
#
# COMPACT_ATOMS: atom_id res chain seq x y z
N MET A 1 -18.37 -0.27 -2.82
CA MET A 1 -17.00 -0.79 -2.59
C MET A 1 -15.96 0.30 -2.35
N GLU A 2 -16.14 1.53 -2.85
CA GLU A 2 -15.15 2.62 -2.69
C GLU A 2 -15.03 3.21 -1.28
N PHE A 3 -15.88 2.81 -0.32
CA PHE A 3 -15.86 3.31 1.07
C PHE A 3 -14.55 3.00 1.82
N LEU A 4 -13.79 2.01 1.34
CA LEU A 4 -12.50 1.62 1.90
C LEU A 4 -11.42 2.69 1.63
N PHE A 5 -11.63 3.59 0.68
CA PHE A 5 -10.67 4.64 0.34
C PHE A 5 -10.97 5.96 1.04
N SER A 6 -9.92 6.77 1.25
CA SER A 6 -10.07 8.13 1.77
C SER A 6 -10.94 8.99 0.84
N LYS A 7 -11.43 10.13 1.35
CA LYS A 7 -12.23 11.07 0.55
C LYS A 7 -11.46 11.53 -0.69
N ASP A 8 -10.18 11.85 -0.53
CA ASP A 8 -9.33 12.37 -1.62
C ASP A 8 -9.09 11.31 -2.71
N VAL A 9 -8.83 10.07 -2.30
CA VAL A 9 -8.66 8.95 -3.23
C VAL A 9 -9.96 8.68 -3.99
N ARG A 10 -11.12 8.72 -3.33
CA ARG A 10 -12.42 8.58 -3.99
C ARG A 10 -12.67 9.69 -5.01
N GLU A 11 -12.26 10.92 -4.71
CA GLU A 11 -12.38 12.03 -5.65
C GLU A 11 -11.49 11.84 -6.87
N ILE A 12 -10.24 11.40 -6.68
CA ILE A 12 -9.33 11.05 -7.77
C ILE A 12 -9.92 9.94 -8.64
N ILE A 13 -10.40 8.84 -8.05
CA ILE A 13 -11.05 7.74 -8.78
C ILE A 13 -12.26 8.26 -9.57
N ARG A 14 -13.08 9.14 -8.98
CA ARG A 14 -14.26 9.70 -9.65
C ARG A 14 -13.85 10.57 -10.85
N LYS A 15 -12.83 11.41 -10.72
CA LYS A 15 -12.30 12.23 -11.83
C LYS A 15 -11.78 11.33 -12.95
N LEU A 16 -11.00 10.32 -12.62
CA LEU A 16 -10.47 9.36 -13.59
C LEU A 16 -11.54 8.54 -14.30
N ARG A 17 -12.63 8.20 -13.61
CA ARG A 17 -13.80 7.54 -14.21
C ARG A 17 -14.55 8.49 -15.14
N ALA A 18 -14.69 9.76 -14.78
CA ALA A 18 -15.32 10.77 -15.64
C ALA A 18 -14.49 11.03 -16.92
N ASP A 19 -13.15 11.00 -16.80
CA ASP A 19 -12.22 11.22 -17.90
C ASP A 19 -11.96 9.95 -18.74
N ASN A 20 -12.65 8.84 -18.46
CA ASN A 20 -12.49 7.54 -19.14
C ASN A 20 -11.04 7.01 -19.15
N ALA A 21 -10.24 7.43 -18.16
CA ALA A 21 -8.83 7.07 -18.00
C ALA A 21 -8.61 6.06 -16.86
N LEU A 22 -9.68 5.64 -16.19
CA LEU A 22 -9.61 4.69 -15.08
C LEU A 22 -9.46 3.25 -15.58
N ASN A 23 -8.38 2.59 -15.17
CA ASN A 23 -8.23 1.15 -15.38
C ASN A 23 -9.04 0.36 -14.33
N GLU A 24 -10.24 -0.10 -14.72
CA GLU A 24 -11.15 -0.83 -13.84
C GLU A 24 -10.59 -2.19 -13.37
N LEU A 25 -9.77 -2.88 -14.17
CA LEU A 25 -9.11 -4.14 -13.76
C LEU A 25 -8.18 -3.90 -12.57
N ALA A 26 -7.51 -2.76 -12.61
CA ALA A 26 -6.50 -2.35 -11.67
C ALA A 26 -7.14 -1.91 -10.34
N LEU A 27 -8.23 -1.14 -10.41
CA LEU A 27 -9.09 -0.84 -9.26
C LEU A 27 -9.70 -2.12 -8.63
N GLN A 28 -10.13 -3.08 -9.45
CA GLN A 28 -10.65 -4.36 -8.96
C GLN A 28 -9.59 -5.18 -8.22
N ASN A 29 -8.38 -5.28 -8.75
CA ASN A 29 -7.30 -6.03 -8.10
C ASN A 29 -6.89 -5.36 -6.77
N LEU A 30 -6.88 -4.01 -6.72
CA LEU A 30 -6.62 -3.26 -5.48
C LEU A 30 -7.71 -3.52 -4.45
N THR A 31 -8.97 -3.54 -4.90
CA THR A 31 -10.13 -3.86 -4.04
C THR A 31 -10.06 -5.29 -3.52
N ARG A 32 -9.70 -6.27 -4.36
CA ARG A 32 -9.52 -7.68 -3.94
C ARG A 32 -8.39 -7.82 -2.93
N TYR A 33 -7.30 -7.07 -3.07
CA TYR A 33 -6.23 -7.07 -2.07
C TYR A 33 -6.74 -6.64 -0.69
N PHE A 34 -7.51 -5.55 -0.62
CA PHE A 34 -8.09 -5.08 0.64
C PHE A 34 -9.17 -6.03 1.19
N GLN A 35 -9.98 -6.64 0.32
CA GLN A 35 -10.93 -7.68 0.71
C GLN A 35 -10.22 -8.91 1.29
N GLY A 36 -9.12 -9.36 0.70
CA GLY A 36 -8.32 -10.48 1.20
C GLY A 36 -7.76 -10.24 2.60
N TRP A 37 -7.33 -9.01 2.88
CA TRP A 37 -6.94 -8.61 4.23
C TRP A 37 -8.13 -8.53 5.19
N ALA A 38 -9.29 -8.03 4.74
CA ALA A 38 -10.50 -8.02 5.56
C ALA A 38 -10.91 -9.44 6.00
N VAL A 39 -10.88 -10.40 5.09
CA VAL A 39 -11.20 -11.81 5.38
C VAL A 39 -10.18 -12.41 6.36
N LYS A 40 -8.88 -12.15 6.16
CA LYS A 40 -7.83 -12.59 7.09
C LYS A 40 -8.01 -11.98 8.48
N ALA A 41 -8.34 -10.68 8.55
CA ALA A 41 -8.60 -10.01 9.81
C ALA A 41 -9.78 -10.65 10.55
N VAL A 42 -10.89 -10.94 9.85
CA VAL A 42 -12.03 -11.67 10.42
C VAL A 42 -11.58 -13.03 10.98
N GLY A 43 -10.77 -13.79 10.24
CA GLY A 43 -10.24 -15.07 10.71
C GLY A 43 -9.42 -14.96 12.01
N ILE A 44 -8.56 -13.94 12.12
CA ILE A 44 -7.75 -13.70 13.34
C ILE A 44 -8.64 -13.21 14.49
N ILE A 45 -9.67 -12.41 14.22
CA ILE A 45 -10.63 -11.94 15.23
C ILE A 45 -11.44 -13.11 15.82
N LEU A 46 -11.71 -14.14 15.03
CA LEU A 46 -12.41 -15.34 15.47
C LEU A 46 -11.48 -16.34 16.18
N PHE A 47 -10.15 -16.23 16.03
CA PHE A 47 -9.18 -17.14 16.65
C PHE A 47 -9.36 -17.28 18.19
N PRO A 48 -9.59 -16.20 18.95
CA PRO A 48 -9.80 -16.30 20.39
C PRO A 48 -11.06 -17.06 20.79
N LEU A 49 -12.05 -17.22 19.90
CA LEU A 49 -13.24 -18.04 20.17
C LEU A 49 -12.92 -19.54 20.16
N LEU A 50 -11.79 -19.95 19.57
CA LEU A 50 -11.32 -21.34 19.67
C LEU A 50 -10.96 -21.73 21.10
N PHE A 51 -10.61 -20.76 21.97
CA PHE A 51 -10.35 -21.04 23.38
C PHE A 51 -11.60 -21.50 24.14
N ILE A 52 -12.80 -21.11 23.68
CA ILE A 52 -14.06 -21.59 24.23
C ILE A 52 -14.22 -23.10 23.95
N LEU A 53 -13.82 -23.54 22.75
CA LEU A 53 -13.80 -24.97 22.38
C LEU A 53 -12.75 -25.77 23.17
N LEU A 54 -11.72 -25.12 23.69
CA LEU A 54 -10.69 -25.71 24.55
C LEU A 54 -11.07 -25.72 26.04
N GLY A 55 -12.32 -25.39 26.38
CA GLY A 55 -12.84 -25.46 27.75
C GLY A 55 -12.48 -24.24 28.61
N MET A 56 -11.99 -23.13 28.03
CA MET A 56 -11.91 -21.87 28.76
C MET A 56 -13.31 -21.28 28.93
N GLU A 57 -13.86 -21.40 30.14
CA GLU A 57 -15.16 -20.85 30.49
C GLU A 57 -15.05 -19.43 31.08
N GLY A 58 -16.16 -18.68 31.06
CA GLY A 58 -16.26 -17.34 31.65
C GLY A 58 -16.03 -16.17 30.70
N LYS A 59 -15.82 -14.97 31.26
CA LYS A 59 -15.77 -13.69 30.51
C LYS A 59 -14.43 -13.45 29.79
N PHE A 60 -13.40 -14.22 30.13
CA PHE A 60 -12.02 -13.96 29.71
C PHE A 60 -11.76 -14.19 28.20
N PRO A 61 -12.27 -15.27 27.55
CA PRO A 61 -12.15 -15.45 26.10
C PRO A 61 -12.85 -14.34 25.30
N TRP A 62 -14.00 -13.87 25.78
CA TRP A 62 -14.75 -12.78 25.16
C TRP A 62 -14.02 -11.44 25.26
N LEU A 63 -13.39 -11.16 26.41
CA LEU A 63 -12.54 -9.99 26.60
C LEU A 63 -11.32 -10.02 25.67
N LEU A 64 -10.63 -11.17 25.58
CA LEU A 64 -9.52 -11.35 24.65
C LEU A 64 -9.95 -11.18 23.19
N ALA A 65 -11.09 -11.76 22.79
CA ALA A 65 -11.66 -11.57 21.46
C ALA A 65 -11.95 -10.10 21.16
N GLY A 66 -12.54 -9.37 22.12
CA GLY A 66 -12.81 -7.94 21.99
C GLY A 66 -11.54 -7.10 21.83
N VAL A 67 -10.52 -7.35 22.65
CA VAL A 67 -9.22 -6.63 22.58
C VAL A 67 -8.49 -6.93 21.26
N PHE A 68 -8.46 -8.19 20.83
CA PHE A 68 -7.90 -8.57 19.52
C PHE A 68 -8.67 -7.90 18.37
N ALA A 69 -10.01 -7.88 18.45
CA ALA A 69 -10.86 -7.26 17.44
C ALA A 69 -10.56 -5.77 17.28
N VAL A 70 -10.56 -5.01 18.38
CA VAL A 70 -10.29 -3.57 18.35
C VAL A 70 -8.87 -3.28 17.85
N SER A 71 -7.88 -4.03 18.31
CA SER A 71 -6.48 -3.83 17.91
C SER A 71 -6.26 -4.11 16.42
N LEU A 72 -6.84 -5.20 15.90
CA LEU A 72 -6.75 -5.57 14.49
C LEU A 72 -7.54 -4.61 13.60
N LEU A 73 -8.74 -4.19 14.00
CA LEU A 73 -9.52 -3.19 13.27
C LEU A 73 -8.75 -1.87 13.17
N THR A 74 -8.12 -1.42 14.25
CA THR A 74 -7.34 -0.17 14.27
C THR A 74 -6.14 -0.26 13.32
N LEU A 75 -5.40 -1.37 13.37
CA LEU A 75 -4.25 -1.61 12.49
C LEU A 75 -4.66 -1.74 11.02
N PHE A 76 -5.77 -2.41 10.75
CA PHE A 76 -6.34 -2.57 9.42
C PHE A 76 -6.82 -1.25 8.82
N VAL A 77 -7.54 -0.43 9.61
CA VAL A 77 -7.97 0.92 9.18
C VAL A 77 -6.77 1.83 8.92
N TYR A 78 -5.71 1.72 9.73
CA TYR A 78 -4.48 2.48 9.53
C TYR A 78 -3.77 2.08 8.21
N GLU A 79 -3.57 0.80 7.96
CA GLU A 79 -2.92 0.29 6.74
C GLU A 79 -3.72 0.60 5.47
N ILE A 80 -5.05 0.39 5.50
CA ILE A 80 -5.92 0.68 4.34
C ILE A 80 -5.92 2.17 3.99
N ARG A 81 -5.90 3.06 4.99
CA ARG A 81 -5.95 4.49 4.70
C ARG A 81 -4.60 5.00 4.19
N THR A 82 -3.51 4.59 4.82
CA THR A 82 -2.20 5.21 4.59
C THR A 82 -1.58 4.86 3.24
N LEU A 83 -1.70 3.62 2.76
CA LEU A 83 -1.02 3.17 1.55
C LEU A 83 -1.65 3.77 0.25
N PRO A 84 -2.97 3.69 0.03
CA PRO A 84 -3.64 4.37 -1.09
C PRO A 84 -3.50 5.90 -1.03
N GLN A 85 -3.56 6.51 0.15
CA GLN A 85 -3.44 7.96 0.30
C GLN A 85 -2.09 8.50 -0.13
N LYS A 86 -1.00 7.74 0.06
CA LYS A 86 0.34 8.18 -0.35
C LYS A 86 0.58 7.96 -1.84
N ILE A 87 0.12 6.83 -2.34
CA ILE A 87 0.47 6.38 -3.69
C ILE A 87 -0.42 7.11 -4.72
N ILE A 88 -1.72 7.08 -4.56
CA ILE A 88 -2.67 7.50 -5.61
C ILE A 88 -2.50 8.98 -6.01
N PRO A 89 -2.32 9.95 -5.09
CA PRO A 89 -2.13 11.34 -5.48
C PRO A 89 -0.84 11.58 -6.27
N LEU A 90 0.25 10.87 -5.97
CA LEU A 90 1.54 11.05 -6.66
C LEU A 90 1.49 10.47 -8.08
N PHE A 91 0.85 9.32 -8.24
CA PHE A 91 0.61 8.74 -9.56
C PHE A 91 -0.32 9.62 -10.41
N PHE A 92 -1.35 10.24 -9.81
CA PHE A 92 -2.26 11.15 -10.52
C PHE A 92 -1.58 12.42 -11.04
N GLN A 93 -0.54 12.92 -10.35
CA GLN A 93 0.19 14.11 -10.79
C GLN A 93 1.06 13.87 -12.03
N GLY A 94 1.46 12.62 -12.31
CA GLY A 94 2.19 12.24 -13.54
C GLY A 94 3.63 12.75 -13.66
N ASN A 95 4.11 13.58 -12.73
CA ASN A 95 5.49 14.07 -12.75
C ASN A 95 6.45 12.98 -12.30
N TYR A 96 7.45 12.67 -13.11
CA TYR A 96 8.50 11.71 -12.75
C TYR A 96 9.88 12.28 -13.01
N VAL A 97 10.84 11.76 -12.25
CA VAL A 97 12.26 12.01 -12.42
C VAL A 97 13.01 10.68 -12.38
N GLU A 98 14.20 10.65 -12.97
CA GLU A 98 15.05 9.47 -12.88
C GLU A 98 15.69 9.40 -11.48
N GLY A 99 15.59 8.22 -10.89
CA GLY A 99 16.26 7.86 -9.64
C GLY A 99 17.11 6.62 -9.82
N ILE A 100 17.90 6.32 -8.81
CA ILE A 100 18.81 5.19 -8.76
C ILE A 100 18.53 4.39 -7.50
N VAL A 101 18.49 3.06 -7.65
CA VAL A 101 18.34 2.15 -6.52
C VAL A 101 19.65 2.04 -5.74
N ASP A 102 19.60 2.33 -4.46
CA ASP A 102 20.71 2.08 -3.54
C ASP A 102 20.74 0.62 -3.09
N ARG A 103 19.57 0.12 -2.65
CA ARG A 103 19.43 -1.20 -2.06
C ARG A 103 17.97 -1.65 -2.01
N GLU A 104 17.72 -2.89 -2.39
CA GLU A 104 16.50 -3.61 -2.07
C GLU A 104 16.62 -4.33 -0.71
N TYR A 105 15.51 -4.44 0.02
CA TYR A 105 15.45 -5.26 1.22
C TYR A 105 14.09 -5.96 1.36
N ARG A 106 14.13 -7.15 1.95
CA ARG A 106 12.95 -7.91 2.34
C ARG A 106 12.70 -7.74 3.83
N ASN A 107 11.47 -7.42 4.21
CA ASN A 107 11.03 -7.40 5.59
C ASN A 107 10.05 -8.56 5.82
N THR A 108 10.53 -9.60 6.49
CA THR A 108 9.73 -10.71 6.99
C THR A 108 9.29 -10.36 8.41
N GLY A 109 8.17 -9.66 8.55
CA GLY A 109 7.56 -9.43 9.87
C GLY A 109 7.14 -10.74 10.53
N TYR A 110 7.05 -10.73 11.87
CA TYR A 110 6.70 -11.90 12.69
C TYR A 110 5.27 -12.42 12.49
N VAL A 111 4.37 -11.61 11.92
CA VAL A 111 2.95 -11.95 11.73
C VAL A 111 2.49 -11.45 10.36
N GLY A 112 2.65 -12.27 9.32
CA GLY A 112 2.06 -12.02 8.01
C GLY A 112 3.05 -11.69 6.88
N SER A 113 2.57 -11.95 5.66
CA SER A 113 3.27 -11.98 4.37
C SER A 113 4.49 -11.06 4.25
N ALA A 114 5.59 -11.60 3.72
CA ALA A 114 6.80 -10.84 3.43
C ALA A 114 6.47 -9.54 2.69
N THR A 115 7.00 -8.45 3.19
CA THR A 115 6.96 -7.15 2.51
C THR A 115 8.36 -6.82 2.00
N TRP A 116 8.42 -5.94 1.02
CA TRP A 116 9.65 -5.48 0.41
C TRP A 116 9.80 -3.98 0.61
N GLY A 117 11.02 -3.51 0.41
CA GLY A 117 11.29 -2.09 0.34
C GLY A 117 12.54 -1.83 -0.48
N VAL A 118 12.66 -0.58 -0.89
CA VAL A 118 13.78 -0.10 -1.69
C VAL A 118 14.26 1.23 -1.14
N TYR A 119 15.57 1.33 -0.98
CA TYR A 119 16.29 2.58 -0.80
C TYR A 119 16.68 3.09 -2.18
N TYR A 120 16.42 4.35 -2.44
CA TYR A 120 16.69 4.99 -3.71
C TYR A 120 17.07 6.45 -3.47
N HIS A 121 17.74 7.02 -4.47
CA HIS A 121 18.03 8.44 -4.49
C HIS A 121 17.71 9.02 -5.85
N TYR A 122 17.40 10.31 -5.87
CA TYR A 122 17.10 11.04 -7.10
C TYR A 122 17.50 12.50 -6.91
N SER A 123 17.55 13.26 -8.00
CA SER A 123 17.94 14.67 -7.98
C SER A 123 16.88 15.52 -8.65
N VAL A 124 16.52 16.64 -8.01
CA VAL A 124 15.63 17.65 -8.59
C VAL A 124 16.21 19.03 -8.30
N ASN A 125 16.31 19.86 -9.33
CA ASN A 125 16.85 21.22 -9.24
C ASN A 125 18.23 21.29 -8.57
N GLY A 126 19.10 20.30 -8.87
CA GLY A 126 20.47 20.22 -8.32
C GLY A 126 20.56 19.74 -6.87
N LYS A 127 19.43 19.46 -6.21
CA LYS A 127 19.39 18.90 -4.85
C LYS A 127 19.16 17.39 -4.89
N GLN A 128 20.03 16.65 -4.22
CA GLN A 128 19.90 15.20 -4.10
C GLN A 128 19.01 14.83 -2.91
N PHE A 129 18.10 13.89 -3.13
CA PHE A 129 17.22 13.33 -2.12
C PHE A 129 17.48 11.84 -1.99
N ARG A 130 17.59 11.34 -0.76
CA ARG A 130 17.67 9.91 -0.44
C ARG A 130 16.41 9.51 0.29
N GLN A 131 15.73 8.50 -0.24
CA GLN A 131 14.43 8.08 0.25
C GLN A 131 14.37 6.56 0.38
N LYS A 132 13.34 6.10 1.10
CA LYS A 132 13.07 4.68 1.24
C LYS A 132 11.59 4.42 1.19
N LEU A 133 11.18 3.51 0.31
CA LEU A 133 9.84 2.98 0.32
C LEU A 133 9.84 1.68 1.10
N LYS A 134 8.99 1.61 2.12
CA LYS A 134 8.93 0.49 3.07
C LYS A 134 7.61 -0.25 2.95
N ASN A 135 7.61 -1.48 3.45
CA ASN A 135 6.42 -2.29 3.70
C ASN A 135 5.55 -2.49 2.45
N VAL A 136 6.17 -2.55 1.26
CA VAL A 136 5.44 -2.83 0.04
C VAL A 136 5.03 -4.29 0.03
N PRO A 137 3.73 -4.60 -0.01
CA PRO A 137 3.28 -5.99 0.00
C PRO A 137 3.81 -6.77 -1.21
N ASN A 138 4.16 -8.06 -1.03
CA ASN A 138 4.72 -8.91 -2.09
C ASN A 138 3.89 -8.94 -3.38
N ILE A 139 2.57 -8.82 -3.28
CA ILE A 139 1.69 -8.77 -4.47
C ILE A 139 1.98 -7.57 -5.38
N PHE A 140 2.50 -6.47 -4.82
CA PHE A 140 2.87 -5.28 -5.56
C PHE A 140 4.34 -5.31 -6.00
N TRP A 141 5.12 -6.31 -5.58
CA TRP A 141 6.56 -6.42 -5.81
C TRP A 141 6.85 -7.53 -6.82
N LEU A 142 6.82 -7.19 -8.11
CA LEU A 142 6.95 -8.16 -9.21
C LEU A 142 8.39 -8.46 -9.61
N ARG A 143 9.33 -7.53 -9.37
CA ARG A 143 10.74 -7.69 -9.74
C ARG A 143 11.65 -7.28 -8.61
N HIS A 144 12.82 -7.92 -8.57
CA HIS A 144 13.93 -7.50 -7.74
C HIS A 144 14.69 -6.37 -8.43
N TYR A 145 15.17 -5.43 -7.63
CA TYR A 145 15.93 -4.29 -8.09
C TYR A 145 17.40 -4.47 -7.75
N LYS A 146 18.26 -4.22 -8.73
CA LYS A 146 19.71 -4.26 -8.52
C LYS A 146 20.21 -2.92 -7.99
N LYS A 147 21.29 -2.95 -7.23
CA LYS A 147 22.00 -1.73 -6.86
C LYS A 147 22.45 -0.98 -8.12
N ASN A 148 22.32 0.34 -8.10
CA ASN A 148 22.58 1.26 -9.20
C ASN A 148 21.63 1.12 -10.40
N GLU A 149 20.52 0.38 -10.27
CA GLU A 149 19.53 0.28 -11.32
C GLU A 149 18.75 1.61 -11.46
N PRO A 150 18.58 2.12 -12.69
CA PRO A 150 17.75 3.30 -12.92
C PRO A 150 16.27 2.95 -12.73
N ILE A 151 15.56 3.82 -12.04
CA ILE A 151 14.12 3.70 -11.78
C ILE A 151 13.42 5.02 -12.04
N ARG A 152 12.13 4.97 -12.36
CA ARG A 152 11.28 6.17 -12.35
C ARG A 152 10.87 6.48 -10.93
N VAL A 153 10.90 7.75 -10.54
CA VAL A 153 10.44 8.23 -9.24
C VAL A 153 9.35 9.26 -9.47
N PHE A 154 8.13 8.99 -8.99
CA PHE A 154 7.04 9.95 -9.01
C PHE A 154 7.32 11.04 -7.98
N PHE A 155 7.47 12.26 -8.49
CA PHE A 155 7.99 13.40 -7.74
C PHE A 155 6.86 14.32 -7.28
N ASP A 156 6.81 14.58 -5.97
CA ASP A 156 5.94 15.61 -5.40
C ASP A 156 6.63 16.97 -5.47
N GLN A 157 6.13 17.85 -6.32
CA GLN A 157 6.66 19.21 -6.49
C GLN A 157 6.57 20.06 -5.22
N LYS A 158 5.57 19.81 -4.37
CA LYS A 158 5.33 20.58 -3.14
C LYS A 158 6.16 20.03 -1.99
N ASN A 159 6.31 18.71 -1.91
CA ASN A 159 7.05 18.04 -0.85
C ASN A 159 7.91 16.90 -1.42
N PRO A 160 9.10 17.19 -1.96
CA PRO A 160 10.02 16.20 -2.51
C PRO A 160 10.20 14.95 -1.64
N GLU A 161 10.22 15.10 -0.33
CA GLU A 161 10.41 14.00 0.61
C GLU A 161 9.32 12.91 0.55
N ASN A 162 8.15 13.23 -0.01
CA ASN A 162 7.06 12.27 -0.20
C ASN A 162 7.14 11.50 -1.52
N SER A 163 8.12 11.79 -2.39
CA SER A 163 8.27 11.16 -3.70
C SER A 163 8.51 9.66 -3.57
N ILE A 164 7.90 8.86 -4.46
CA ILE A 164 7.93 7.39 -4.40
C ILE A 164 8.46 6.78 -5.70
N PRO A 165 9.19 5.65 -5.65
CA PRO A 165 9.64 4.99 -6.86
C PRO A 165 8.46 4.30 -7.55
N ASP A 166 8.53 4.22 -8.87
CA ASP A 166 7.64 3.41 -9.68
C ASP A 166 7.95 1.94 -9.44
N ILE A 167 7.15 1.34 -8.57
CA ILE A 167 7.14 -0.10 -8.42
C ILE A 167 6.16 -0.61 -9.46
N GLN A 168 6.67 -1.33 -10.46
CA GLN A 168 5.98 -1.70 -11.70
C GLN A 168 4.52 -2.12 -11.55
N ASN A 169 4.13 -2.72 -10.42
CA ASN A 169 2.73 -3.05 -10.20
C ASN A 169 1.91 -1.86 -9.70
N LEU A 170 2.35 -1.03 -8.75
CA LEU A 170 1.55 0.10 -8.24
C LEU A 170 1.19 1.11 -9.34
N GLY A 171 2.09 1.36 -10.29
CA GLY A 171 1.80 2.15 -11.49
C GLY A 171 0.87 1.45 -12.48
N ALA A 172 1.09 0.16 -12.75
CA ALA A 172 0.19 -0.64 -13.59
C ALA A 172 -1.20 -0.83 -12.95
N PHE A 173 -1.29 -0.79 -11.61
CA PHE A 173 -2.51 -0.85 -10.80
C PHE A 173 -3.36 0.42 -10.90
N PHE A 174 -2.82 1.50 -11.44
CA PHE A 174 -3.60 2.69 -11.78
C PHE A 174 -3.61 2.96 -13.27
N ASN A 175 -2.66 2.41 -14.04
CA ASN A 175 -2.41 2.67 -15.46
C ASN A 175 -2.88 4.07 -15.89
N LEU A 176 -2.45 5.08 -15.13
CA LEU A 176 -2.68 6.47 -15.43
C LEU A 176 -1.57 6.96 -16.33
N VAL A 177 -1.55 6.41 -17.53
CA VAL A 177 -0.84 7.01 -18.65
C VAL A 177 -1.75 6.89 -19.85
N LYS A 178 -2.48 7.96 -20.14
CA LYS A 178 -2.58 8.38 -21.54
C LYS A 178 -1.38 9.29 -21.75
N GLU A 179 -0.42 8.78 -22.50
CA GLU A 179 0.69 9.56 -23.06
C GLU A 179 0.11 10.88 -23.58
N ARG A 180 0.71 12.00 -23.17
CA ARG A 180 0.64 13.26 -23.88
C ARG A 180 2.05 13.64 -24.26
#